data_AF-A0A1P8KM57-F1
#
_entry.id   AF-A0A1P8KM57-F1
#
_cell.length_a   1.000
_cell.length_b   1.000
_cell.length_c   1.000
_cell.angle_alpha   90.00
_cell.angle_beta   90.00
_cell.angle_gamma   90.00
#
_symmetry.space_group_name_H-M   'P 1'
#
loop_
_entity.id
_entity.type
_entity.pdbx_description
1 polymer ?
#
loop_
_entity_poly.entity_id
_entity_poly.type
_entity_poly.pdbx_seq_one_letter_code
_entity_poly.pdbx_strand_id
1 'polypeptide(L)' 'MSTQRIVCQKCTYYYVTWEQGKPHGCNAYGFKSQTIPSIVVRNSSKMDCTFYKQKQR' A
#
# COMPACT_ATOMS: atom_id res chain seq x y z
N MET A 1 1.95 22.97 3.53
CA MET A 1 1.66 21.93 2.52
C MET A 1 1.02 20.74 3.24
N SER A 2 -0.22 20.40 2.89
CA SER A 2 -0.95 19.33 3.59
C SER A 2 -0.38 17.96 3.19
N THR A 3 0.48 17.39 4.02
CA THR A 3 0.99 16.01 3.85
C THR A 3 -0.17 15.04 4.03
N GLN A 4 -0.86 14.72 2.94
CA GLN A 4 -1.94 13.73 2.94
C GLN A 4 -1.34 12.38 3.35
N ARG A 5 -1.70 11.91 4.55
CA ARG A 5 -1.19 10.66 5.09
C ARG A 5 -1.75 9.48 4.30
N ILE A 6 -0.88 8.74 3.63
CA ILE A 6 -1.26 7.53 2.88
C ILE A 6 -1.59 6.41 3.88
N VAL A 7 -2.84 5.97 3.89
CA VAL A 7 -3.32 4.87 4.73
C VAL A 7 -3.71 3.70 3.84
N CYS A 8 -2.82 2.71 3.65
CA CYS A 8 -3.09 1.56 2.78
C CYS A 8 -4.39 0.83 3.09
N GLN A 9 -4.79 0.72 4.36
CA GLN A 9 -6.06 0.07 4.73
C GLN A 9 -7.30 0.75 4.10
N LYS A 10 -7.21 2.06 3.85
CA LYS A 10 -8.24 2.85 3.15
C LYS A 10 -8.04 2.89 1.64
N CYS A 11 -7.00 2.25 1.10
CA CYS A 11 -6.72 2.22 -0.34
C CYS A 11 -7.54 1.14 -1.04
N THR A 12 -8.12 1.44 -2.21
CA THR A 12 -8.90 0.47 -3.00
C THR A 12 -8.07 -0.70 -3.51
N TYR A 13 -6.77 -0.52 -3.69
CA TYR A 13 -5.86 -1.55 -4.21
C TYR A 13 -5.26 -2.44 -3.12
N TYR A 14 -5.42 -2.06 -1.85
CA TYR A 14 -4.90 -2.82 -0.73
C TYR A 14 -5.81 -3.99 -0.38
N TYR A 15 -5.19 -5.15 -0.19
CA TYR A 15 -5.85 -6.36 0.29
C TYR A 15 -4.98 -7.05 1.35
N VAL A 16 -5.64 -7.76 2.25
CA VAL A 16 -4.97 -8.65 3.21
C VAL A 16 -4.79 -10.01 2.53
N THR A 17 -3.63 -10.61 2.74
CA THR A 17 -3.32 -11.96 2.26
C THR A 17 -3.28 -12.93 3.43
N TRP A 18 -3.51 -14.21 3.16
CA TRP A 18 -3.41 -15.28 4.15
C TRP A 18 -2.01 -15.93 4.20
N GLU A 19 -1.02 -15.35 3.53
CA GLU A 19 0.36 -15.81 3.57
C GLU A 19 1.05 -15.27 4.83
N GLN A 20 1.43 -16.16 5.75
CA GLN A 20 2.09 -15.78 7.02
C GLN A 20 3.30 -14.86 6.80
N GLY A 21 4.08 -15.11 5.75
CA GLY A 21 5.25 -14.31 5.42
C GLY A 21 4.96 -13.05 4.61
N LYS A 22 3.73 -12.79 4.15
CA LYS A 22 3.38 -11.63 3.30
C LYS A 22 1.92 -11.18 3.49
N PRO A 23 1.48 -10.80 4.70
CA PRO A 23 0.07 -10.49 4.99
C PRO A 23 -0.50 -9.28 4.24
N HIS A 24 0.33 -8.45 3.61
CA HIS A 24 -0.12 -7.24 2.93
C HIS A 24 0.08 -7.31 1.42
N GLY A 25 -0.98 -7.11 0.64
CA GLY A 25 -0.95 -7.07 -0.81
C GLY A 25 -1.31 -5.70 -1.38
N CYS A 26 -0.73 -5.37 -2.53
CA CYS A 26 -1.13 -4.21 -3.34
C CYS A 26 -1.39 -4.62 -4.79
N ASN A 27 -2.64 -4.49 -5.24
CA ASN A 27 -3.03 -4.85 -6.61
C ASN A 27 -2.49 -3.87 -7.66
N ALA A 28 -2.28 -2.59 -7.31
CA ALA A 28 -1.76 -1.60 -8.25
C ALA A 28 -0.30 -1.88 -8.66
N TYR A 29 0.52 -2.35 -7.72
CA TYR A 29 1.92 -2.72 -8.00
C TYR A 29 2.12 -4.23 -8.19
N GLY A 30 1.11 -5.06 -7.92
CA GLY A 30 1.16 -6.50 -8.16
C GLY A 30 2.05 -7.31 -7.20
N PHE A 31 2.33 -6.81 -5.99
CA PHE A 31 3.18 -7.51 -5.01
C PHE A 31 2.49 -7.75 -3.65
N LYS A 32 3.09 -8.66 -2.89
CA LYS A 32 2.75 -8.97 -1.49
C LYS A 32 3.99 -8.75 -0.61
N SER A 33 3.81 -8.27 0.62
CA SER A 33 4.88 -7.88 1.52
C SER A 33 4.54 -8.13 3.00
N GLN A 34 5.60 -8.20 3.81
CA GLN A 34 5.51 -8.28 5.28
C GLN A 34 5.06 -6.97 5.91
N THR A 35 5.48 -5.86 5.33
CA THR A 35 5.16 -4.51 5.78
C THR A 35 4.08 -3.90 4.89
N ILE A 36 3.54 -2.75 5.32
CA ILE A 36 2.54 -2.00 4.56
C ILE A 36 3.07 -1.64 3.16
N PRO A 37 2.28 -1.79 2.07
CA PRO A 37 2.77 -1.58 0.72
C PRO A 37 3.28 -0.16 0.44
N SER A 38 2.70 0.88 1.05
CA SER A 38 3.20 2.25 0.89
C SER A 38 4.62 2.43 1.42
N ILE A 39 5.00 1.71 2.48
CA ILE A 39 6.36 1.74 3.05
C ILE A 39 7.33 1.04 2.09
N VAL A 40 6.93 -0.11 1.55
CA VAL A 40 7.74 -0.86 0.57
C VAL A 40 8.00 0.00 -0.66
N VAL A 41 6.94 0.59 -1.21
CA VAL A 41 7.04 1.52 -2.35
C VAL A 41 8.00 2.66 -2.00
N ARG A 42 7.82 3.33 -0.86
CA ARG A 42 8.70 4.43 -0.44
C ARG A 42 10.16 4.01 -0.31
N ASN A 43 10.43 2.83 0.23
CA ASN A 43 11.79 2.33 0.38
C ASN A 43 12.42 1.96 -0.97
N SER A 44 11.63 1.41 -1.91
CA SER A 44 12.13 1.00 -3.23
C SER A 44 12.25 2.16 -4.22
N SER A 45 11.27 3.07 -4.26
CA SER A 45 11.20 4.17 -5.24
C SER A 45 11.70 5.52 -4.70
N LYS A 46 11.94 5.62 -3.39
CA LYS A 46 12.19 6.88 -2.66
C LYS A 46 11.06 7.91 -2.79
N MET A 47 9.88 7.50 -3.25
CA MET A 47 8.71 8.35 -3.44
C MET A 47 7.50 7.75 -2.72
N ASP A 48 6.57 8.61 -2.32
CA ASP A 48 5.29 8.17 -1.78
C ASP A 48 4.45 7.40 -2.83
N CYS A 49 3.49 6.60 -2.36
CA CYS A 49 2.66 5.77 -3.23
C CYS A 49 1.82 6.61 -4.20
N THR A 50 2.16 6.54 -5.49
CA THR A 50 1.49 7.28 -6.57
C THR A 50 0.13 6.72 -6.94
N PHE A 51 -0.09 5.43 -6.74
CA PHE A 51 -1.36 4.76 -7.02
C PHE A 51 -2.33 4.75 -5.81
N TYR A 52 -2.09 5.57 -4.79
CA TYR A 52 -3.01 5.62 -3.65
C TYR A 52 -4.37 6.18 -4.08
N LYS A 53 -5.41 5.35 -3.96
CA LYS A 53 -6.81 5.76 -4.21
C LYS A 53 -7.66 5.35 -3.02
N GLN A 54 -8.21 6.34 -2.33
CA GLN A 54 -9.07 6.08 -1.18
C GLN A 54 -10.36 5.34 -1.60
N LYS A 55 -10.74 4.32 -0.83
CA LYS A 55 -12.02 3.61 -0.99
C LYS A 55 -13.16 4.62 -0.79
N GLN A 56 -14.07 4.66 -1.75
CA GLN A 56 -15.35 5.32 -1.55
C GLN A 56 -16.22 4.38 -0.72
N ARG A 57 -16.84 4.92 0.32
CA ARG A 57 -17.59 4.16 1.32
C ARG A 57 -19.03 3.97 0.85
#